data_AF-A0A0S4VMB9-F1
#
_entry.id   AF-A0A0S4VMB9-F1
#
_cell.length_a   1.000
_cell.length_b   1.000
_cell.length_c   1.000
_cell.angle_alpha   90.00
_cell.angle_beta   90.00
_cell.angle_gamma   90.00
#
_symmetry.space_group_name_H-M   'P 1'
#
loop_
_entity.id
_entity.type
_entity.pdbx_description
1 polymer ?
#
loop_
_entity_poly.entity_id
_entity_poly.type
_entity_poly.pdbx_seq_one_letter_code
_entity_poly.pdbx_strand_id
1 'polypeptide(L)' 'MREYDALCIEAVPAFDAQAIARIRQSVNVSQSVFAAYLNTTTSTVRQWEQGGKKPSGMAARLLQLVQKHGLAVFS' A
#
# COMPACT_ATOMS: atom_id res chain seq x y z
N MET A 1 7.12 -22.98 -14.53
CA MET A 1 6.69 -21.56 -14.62
C MET A 1 5.24 -21.38 -15.08
N ARG A 2 4.62 -22.37 -15.77
CA ARG A 2 3.22 -22.30 -16.27
C ARG A 2 2.10 -22.32 -15.21
N GLU A 3 2.41 -22.62 -13.94
CA GLU A 3 1.38 -22.66 -12.88
C GLU A 3 0.89 -21.26 -12.47
N TYR A 4 1.74 -20.25 -12.56
CA TYR A 4 1.37 -18.87 -12.19
C TYR A 4 0.55 -18.16 -13.28
N ASP A 5 0.69 -18.57 -14.54
CA ASP A 5 -0.10 -18.03 -15.65
C ASP A 5 -1.58 -18.48 -15.58
N ALA A 6 -1.83 -19.65 -14.97
CA ALA A 6 -3.18 -20.20 -14.77
C ALA A 6 -3.88 -19.67 -13.51
N LEU A 7 -3.13 -19.08 -12.58
CA LEU A 7 -3.66 -18.34 -11.44
C LEU A 7 -3.95 -16.93 -11.94
N CYS A 8 -5.20 -16.64 -12.35
CA CYS A 8 -5.59 -15.27 -12.71
C CYS A 8 -5.14 -14.30 -11.60
N ILE A 9 -4.08 -13.53 -11.87
CA ILE A 9 -3.53 -12.61 -10.88
C ILE A 9 -4.54 -11.49 -10.73
N GLU A 10 -5.19 -11.45 -9.56
CA GLU A 10 -6.17 -10.42 -9.25
C GLU A 10 -5.52 -9.03 -9.39
N ALA A 11 -6.20 -8.17 -10.16
CA ALA A 11 -5.77 -6.80 -10.36
C ALA A 11 -5.69 -6.07 -9.01
N VAL A 12 -4.64 -5.28 -8.82
CA VAL A 12 -4.49 -4.49 -7.60
C VAL A 12 -5.61 -3.46 -7.53
N PRO A 13 -6.35 -3.35 -6.42
CA PRO A 13 -7.42 -2.38 -6.29
C PRO A 13 -6.88 -0.95 -6.41
N ALA A 14 -7.68 -0.07 -7.01
CA ALA A 14 -7.38 1.34 -7.04
C ALA A 14 -7.63 1.95 -5.64
N PHE A 15 -6.60 2.56 -5.06
CA PHE A 15 -6.71 3.25 -3.78
C PHE A 15 -6.92 4.74 -3.98
N ASP A 16 -7.97 5.28 -3.36
CA ASP A 16 -8.14 6.72 -3.21
C ASP A 16 -7.37 7.24 -1.98
N ALA A 17 -7.27 8.56 -1.88
CA ALA A 17 -6.52 9.23 -0.83
C ALA A 17 -6.99 8.86 0.59
N GLN A 18 -8.31 8.74 0.78
CA GLN A 18 -8.92 8.40 2.06
C GLN A 18 -8.71 6.93 2.42
N ALA A 19 -8.71 6.03 1.45
CA ALA A 19 -8.43 4.60 1.64
C ALA A 19 -6.99 4.41 2.13
N ILE A 20 -6.03 5.14 1.56
CA ILE A 20 -4.61 5.06 1.97
C ILE A 20 -4.45 5.55 3.42
N ALA A 21 -5.08 6.67 3.76
CA ALA A 21 -5.08 7.18 5.14
C ALA A 21 -5.70 6.18 6.12
N ARG A 22 -6.82 5.53 5.73
CA ARG A 22 -7.47 4.49 6.54
C ARG A 22 -6.58 3.26 6.75
N ILE A 23 -5.85 2.80 5.72
CA ILE A 23 -4.91 1.68 5.84
C ILE A 23 -3.80 2.01 6.83
N ARG A 24 -3.22 3.21 6.76
CA ARG A 24 -2.18 3.62 7.72
C ARG A 24 -2.74 3.70 9.14
N GLN A 25 -3.94 4.27 9.30
CA GLN A 25 -4.59 4.40 10.60
C GLN A 25 -4.98 3.04 11.19
N SER A 26 -5.37 2.06 10.36
CA SER A 26 -5.74 0.73 10.85
C SER A 26 -4.56 -0.04 11.44
N VAL A 27 -3.34 0.29 11.04
CA VAL A 27 -2.11 -0.25 11.64
C VAL A 27 -1.50 0.67 12.69
N ASN A 28 -2.17 1.77 13.04
CA ASN A 28 -1.83 2.71 14.11
C ASN A 28 -0.39 3.27 14.08
N VAL A 29 0.08 3.70 12.89
CA VAL A 29 1.40 4.31 12.74
C VAL A 29 1.34 5.71 12.13
N SER A 30 2.39 6.50 12.37
CA SER A 30 2.57 7.81 11.76
C SER A 30 2.90 7.70 10.26
N GLN A 31 2.76 8.80 9.50
CA GLN A 31 3.12 8.83 8.08
C GLN A 31 4.59 8.48 7.82
N SER A 32 5.50 8.87 8.72
CA SER A 32 6.93 8.59 8.58
C SER A 32 7.26 7.13 8.83
N VAL A 33 6.66 6.51 9.85
CA VAL A 33 6.83 5.08 10.12
C VAL A 33 6.22 4.25 8.99
N PHE A 34 5.03 4.61 8.52
CA PHE A 34 4.41 3.96 7.38
C PHE A 34 5.28 4.03 6.11
N ALA A 35 5.89 5.19 5.86
CA ALA A 35 6.79 5.38 4.73
C ALA A 35 8.03 4.48 4.83
N ALA A 36 8.58 4.31 6.03
CA ALA A 36 9.71 3.40 6.26
C ALA A 36 9.36 1.94 5.93
N TYR A 37 8.19 1.45 6.38
CA TYR A 37 7.72 0.10 6.03
C TYR A 37 7.51 -0.10 4.53
N LEU A 38 6.96 0.90 3.84
CA LEU A 38 6.72 0.86 2.40
C LEU A 38 7.96 1.19 1.55
N ASN A 39 9.13 1.37 2.17
CA ASN A 39 10.37 1.80 1.51
C ASN A 39 10.17 3.03 0.60
N THR A 40 9.49 4.04 1.14
CA THR A 40 9.21 5.30 0.43
C THR A 40 9.42 6.51 1.35
N THR A 41 9.17 7.71 0.84
CA THR A 41 9.33 8.95 1.63
C THR A 41 8.02 9.35 2.30
N THR A 42 8.10 10.03 3.45
CA THR A 42 6.93 10.64 4.11
C THR A 42 6.18 11.60 3.18
N SER A 43 6.90 12.30 2.30
CA SER A 43 6.30 13.19 1.30
C SER A 43 5.45 12.41 0.28
N THR A 44 5.93 11.24 -0.15
CA THR A 44 5.16 10.34 -1.02
C THR A 44 3.87 9.86 -0.34
N VAL A 45 3.95 9.40 0.90
CA VAL A 45 2.76 8.99 1.68
C VAL A 45 1.78 10.15 1.84
N ARG A 46 2.27 11.36 2.15
CA ARG A 46 1.44 12.56 2.23
C ARG A 46 0.76 12.87 0.89
N GLN A 47 1.48 12.82 -0.23
CA GLN A 47 0.91 13.06 -1.56
C GLN A 47 -0.17 12.03 -1.92
N TRP A 48 0.00 10.78 -1.49
CA TRP A 48 -1.02 9.75 -1.64
C TRP A 48 -2.27 10.04 -0.80
N GLU A 49 -2.09 10.34 0.49
CA GLU A 49 -3.20 10.64 1.41
C GLU A 49 -3.92 11.98 1.10
N GLN A 50 -3.32 12.84 0.29
CA GLN A 50 -3.91 14.11 -0.17
C GLN A 50 -4.43 14.04 -1.61
N GLY A 51 -4.22 12.91 -2.32
CA GLY A 51 -4.63 12.73 -3.71
C GLY A 51 -3.77 13.45 -4.74
N GLY A 52 -2.63 14.03 -4.35
CA GLY A 52 -1.66 14.67 -5.25
C GLY A 52 -0.92 13.66 -6.15
N LYS A 53 -0.75 12.41 -5.68
CA LYS A 53 -0.28 11.28 -6.48
C LYS A 53 -1.07 10.03 -6.14
N LYS A 54 -1.10 9.06 -7.06
CA LYS A 54 -1.65 7.73 -6.81
C LYS A 54 -0.54 6.69 -6.69
N PRO A 55 -0.63 5.75 -5.74
CA PRO A 55 0.27 4.60 -5.72
C PRO A 55 0.02 3.74 -6.97
N SER A 56 1.08 3.26 -7.60
CA SER A 56 1.00 2.40 -8.79
C SER A 56 2.00 1.23 -8.68
N GLY A 57 1.76 0.19 -9.49
CA GLY A 57 2.60 -0.99 -9.53
C GLY A 57 2.80 -1.62 -8.15
N MET A 58 4.06 -1.75 -7.73
CA MET A 58 4.42 -2.36 -6.45
C MET A 58 3.86 -1.62 -5.24
N ALA A 59 3.78 -0.29 -5.27
CA ALA A 59 3.26 0.49 -4.14
C ALA A 59 1.79 0.16 -3.85
N ALA A 60 0.97 0.04 -4.90
CA ALA A 60 -0.42 -0.36 -4.75
C ALA A 60 -0.53 -1.81 -4.24
N ARG A 61 0.34 -2.72 -4.69
CA ARG A 61 0.36 -4.10 -4.19
C ARG A 61 0.75 -4.17 -2.72
N LEU A 62 1.74 -3.38 -2.28
CA LEU A 62 2.13 -3.30 -0.87
C LEU A 62 1.00 -2.74 0.00
N LEU A 63 0.28 -1.71 -0.47
CA LEU A 63 -0.90 -1.21 0.22
C LEU A 63 -2.00 -2.27 0.36
N GLN A 64 -2.23 -3.08 -0.69
CA GLN A 64 -3.15 -4.22 -0.62
C GLN A 64 -2.71 -5.25 0.41
N LEU A 65 -1.41 -5.58 0.47
CA LEU A 65 -0.86 -6.52 1.45
C LEU A 65 -1.02 -5.99 2.88
N VAL A 66 -0.70 -4.73 3.11
CA VAL A 66 -0.86 -4.10 4.44
C VAL A 66 -2.33 -3.98 4.83
N GLN A 67 -3.23 -3.70 3.88
CA GLN A 67 -4.67 -3.69 4.14
C GLN A 67 -5.18 -5.06 4.60
N LYS A 68 -4.65 -6.15 4.03
CA LYS A 68 -5.11 -7.52 4.31
C LYS A 68 -4.44 -8.15 5.53
N HIS A 69 -3.16 -7.86 5.76
CA HIS A 69 -2.34 -8.56 6.75
C HIS A 69 -1.71 -7.63 7.81
N GLY A 70 -1.89 -6.32 7.69
CA GLY A 70 -1.20 -5.34 8.52
C GLY A 70 0.31 -5.27 8.23
N LEU A 71 1.07 -4.73 9.17
CA LEU A 71 2.53 -4.58 9.04
C LEU A 71 3.31 -5.89 9.26
N ALA A 72 2.62 -6.97 9.67
CA ALA A 72 3.22 -8.30 9.84
C ALA A 72 3.66 -8.94 8.50
N VAL A 73 3.29 -8.37 7.36
CA VAL A 73 3.80 -8.81 6.06
C VAL A 73 5.30 -8.51 5.86
N PHE A 74 5.86 -7.62 6.69
CA PHE A 74 7.27 -7.22 6.65
C PHE A 74 8.14 -7.92 7.70
N SER A 75 7.56 -8.80 8.52
CA SER A 75 8.25 -9.58 9.56
C SER A 75 8.55 -11.00 9.13
#